data_AF-A0A537DH97-F1
#
_entry.id   AF-A0A537DH97-F1
#
_cell.length_a   1.000
_cell.length_b   1.000
_cell.length_c   1.000
_cell.angle_alpha   90.00
_cell.angle_beta   90.00
_cell.angle_gamma   90.00
#
_symmetry.space_group_name_H-M   'P 1'
#
loop_
_entity.id
_entity.type
_entity.pdbx_description
1 polymer ?
#
loop_
_entity_poly.entity_id
_entity_poly.type
_entity_poly.pdbx_seq_one_letter_code
_entity_poly.pdbx_strand_id
1 'polypeptide(L)'
;MSREVIACPRGASADFVRKLTALFIVTIVILAFILGTDIIFVAGQQGSGSIITEFQIPTSDSGPEAIIAGPNNTFWFTEFNAGKIGVLFGQNGTIHDFKANATGVEPDSLAMDMRGRIWFSDPSGQGSVWMFNPNTIVFRRFSTNTANSFPLFIFIDQTGNVWFTEVTGNRIGEILYPGNVMVEYLLPTPDSGPAEVAYQNGTSLLWITESYANRIARFNMTDHTFQEFTPSQPVNSPVGVVLDRAGNVWIAEHGGSSVDVFFPSNSTLRKYSTSPPTRGYSFTAPATIAMDKKGRLWFMEHLADRVGRLDPTSSTLDEFNVPTSGSYSVLNALDQSGNFWFTQFAANQIGMVPANSLGQPQNNRSIVDIVTSYLPEILVAGAGVLGATYLVIRRRRLRVDSAGGKGPVVATSVSLATIVIAALLVLSLVSAEIATPLAKCVGIPPPNNGGSGGSTGPDYFTLALEIGSLGFFALIAYLLWRDRGRLKGMAKDPKQTKDKSHHDGST
;
A
#
# COMPACT_ATOMS: atom_id res chain seq x y z
N MET A 1 -41.36 -0.25 1.74
CA MET A 1 -40.39 0.66 1.09
C MET A 1 -39.47 1.21 2.16
N SER A 2 -38.38 0.50 2.43
CA SER A 2 -37.36 0.84 3.42
C SER A 2 -36.38 1.83 2.79
N ARG A 3 -36.27 3.04 3.37
CA ARG A 3 -35.25 4.02 3.02
C ARG A 3 -33.89 3.55 3.56
N GLU A 4 -32.91 3.39 2.68
CA GLU A 4 -31.51 3.24 3.04
C GLU A 4 -31.01 4.52 3.74
N VAL A 5 -30.48 4.37 4.95
CA VAL A 5 -29.73 5.41 5.65
C VAL A 5 -28.25 5.15 5.36
N ILE A 6 -27.65 5.97 4.50
CA ILE A 6 -26.22 5.94 4.22
C ILE A 6 -25.49 6.55 5.43
N ALA A 7 -24.73 5.76 6.17
CA ALA A 7 -23.87 6.25 7.25
C ALA A 7 -22.61 6.90 6.64
N CYS A 8 -22.44 8.22 6.81
CA CYS A 8 -21.22 8.93 6.39
C CYS A 8 -20.04 8.53 7.36
N PRO A 9 -18.86 8.10 6.87
CA PRO A 9 -17.79 7.56 7.72
C PRO A 9 -17.10 8.66 8.56
N ARG A 10 -16.73 8.33 9.81
CA ARG A 10 -16.07 9.21 10.81
C ARG A 10 -14.67 9.75 10.42
N GLY A 11 -14.25 9.64 9.16
CA GLY A 11 -12.99 10.15 8.62
C GLY A 11 -13.12 11.37 7.69
N ALA A 12 -14.35 11.81 7.38
CA ALA A 12 -14.58 12.91 6.43
C ALA A 12 -13.91 14.24 6.81
N SER A 13 -13.66 14.49 8.11
CA SER A 13 -13.01 15.72 8.58
C SER A 13 -11.52 15.78 8.26
N ALA A 14 -10.78 14.67 8.38
CA ALA A 14 -9.36 14.63 8.07
C ALA A 14 -9.11 14.72 6.56
N ASP A 15 -9.97 14.07 5.78
CA ASP A 15 -9.90 14.11 4.31
C ASP A 15 -10.32 15.49 3.76
N PHE A 16 -11.29 16.14 4.39
CA PHE A 16 -11.69 17.53 4.10
C PHE A 16 -10.56 18.53 4.42
N VAL A 17 -9.93 18.42 5.59
CA VAL A 17 -8.81 19.29 5.97
C VAL A 17 -7.61 19.10 5.04
N ARG A 18 -7.32 17.86 4.62
CA ARG A 18 -6.26 17.56 3.63
C ARG A 18 -6.56 18.16 2.26
N LYS A 19 -7.81 18.04 1.77
CA LYS A 19 -8.25 18.64 0.51
C LYS A 19 -8.19 20.18 0.56
N LEU A 20 -8.58 20.80 1.67
CA LEU A 20 -8.44 22.24 1.87
C LEU A 20 -6.97 22.69 1.87
N THR A 21 -6.10 21.91 2.52
CA THR A 21 -4.65 22.21 2.61
C THR A 21 -3.99 22.10 1.23
N ALA A 22 -4.34 21.07 0.45
CA ALA A 22 -3.88 20.92 -0.93
C ALA A 22 -4.35 22.07 -1.83
N LEU A 23 -5.62 22.49 -1.70
CA LEU A 23 -6.17 23.62 -2.44
C LEU A 23 -5.45 24.93 -2.08
N PHE A 24 -5.14 25.14 -0.81
CA PHE A 24 -4.39 26.30 -0.33
C PHE A 24 -2.97 26.34 -0.90
N ILE A 25 -2.27 25.19 -0.95
CA ILE A 25 -0.93 25.06 -1.54
C ILE A 25 -0.97 25.32 -3.05
N VAL A 26 -1.92 24.72 -3.78
CA VAL A 26 -2.08 24.95 -5.23
C VAL A 26 -2.36 26.43 -5.52
N THR A 27 -3.18 27.07 -4.69
CA THR A 27 -3.49 28.50 -4.81
C THR A 27 -2.24 29.36 -4.57
N ILE A 28 -1.41 29.02 -3.58
CA ILE A 28 -0.13 29.70 -3.31
C ILE A 28 0.85 29.51 -4.48
N VAL A 29 0.95 28.30 -5.05
CA VAL A 29 1.84 28.01 -6.19
C VAL A 29 1.41 28.79 -7.44
N ILE A 30 0.10 28.85 -7.72
CA ILE A 30 -0.45 29.65 -8.83
C ILE A 30 -0.18 31.15 -8.59
N LEU A 31 -0.37 31.64 -7.36
CA LEU A 31 -0.06 33.04 -6.99
C LEU A 31 1.43 33.35 -7.11
N ALA A 32 2.32 32.45 -6.71
CA ALA A 32 3.77 32.61 -6.82
C ALA A 32 4.24 32.63 -8.28
N PHE A 33 3.66 31.78 -9.13
CA PHE A 33 3.89 31.79 -10.58
C PHE A 33 3.40 33.09 -11.23
N ILE A 34 2.26 33.64 -10.79
CA ILE A 34 1.72 34.91 -11.29
C ILE A 34 2.54 36.12 -10.79
N LEU A 35 3.10 36.03 -9.58
CA LEU A 35 3.89 37.11 -8.95
C LEU A 35 5.39 37.04 -9.26
N GLY A 36 5.86 36.02 -9.97
CA GLY A 36 7.27 35.87 -10.37
C GLY A 36 8.23 35.63 -9.21
N THR A 37 7.75 35.05 -8.11
CA THR A 37 8.58 34.70 -6.95
C THR A 37 8.87 33.21 -6.94
N ASP A 38 10.14 32.83 -7.06
CA ASP A 38 10.59 31.45 -6.94
C ASP A 38 10.33 30.93 -5.52
N ILE A 39 9.38 30.00 -5.36
CA ILE A 39 9.21 29.26 -4.11
C ILE A 39 10.06 28.00 -4.21
N ILE A 40 11.21 28.00 -3.53
CA ILE A 40 12.01 26.80 -3.32
C ILE A 40 11.33 25.97 -2.22
N PHE A 41 10.67 24.88 -2.60
CA PHE A 41 10.30 23.85 -1.64
C PHE A 41 11.56 23.12 -1.21
N VAL A 42 12.00 23.36 0.03
CA VAL A 42 12.89 22.42 0.71
C VAL A 42 12.01 21.25 1.14
N ALA A 43 11.84 20.26 0.24
CA ALA A 43 11.42 18.94 0.67
C ALA A 43 12.52 18.43 1.60
N GLY A 44 12.23 18.37 2.90
CA GLY A 44 13.09 17.67 3.84
C GLY A 44 13.21 16.23 3.37
N GLN A 45 14.37 15.87 2.81
CA GLN A 45 14.68 14.46 2.58
C GLN A 45 14.77 13.80 3.95
N GLN A 46 13.72 13.04 4.30
CA GLN A 46 13.85 11.98 5.29
C GLN A 46 14.97 11.06 4.80
N GLY A 47 15.98 10.85 5.64
CA GLY A 47 17.22 10.19 5.29
C GLY A 47 17.00 8.85 4.57
N SER A 48 17.71 8.67 3.46
CA SER A 48 17.72 7.51 2.58
C SER A 48 18.45 6.31 3.21
N GLY A 49 18.05 5.89 4.41
CA GLY A 49 18.41 4.60 4.97
C GLY A 49 17.29 3.61 4.67
N SER A 50 17.59 2.49 4.02
CA SER A 50 16.66 1.37 3.99
C SER A 50 16.35 0.95 5.43
N ILE A 51 15.07 0.83 5.76
CA ILE A 51 14.64 0.28 7.06
C ILE A 51 14.93 -1.22 7.15
N ILE A 52 15.07 -1.88 6.00
CA ILE A 52 15.34 -3.31 5.89
C ILE A 52 16.85 -3.55 6.07
N THR A 53 17.18 -4.46 6.99
CA THR A 53 18.53 -5.02 7.12
C THR A 53 18.64 -6.29 6.30
N GLU A 54 19.68 -6.43 5.49
CA GLU A 54 19.91 -7.61 4.64
C GLU A 54 21.18 -8.36 5.06
N PHE A 55 21.07 -9.67 5.20
CA PHE A 55 22.14 -10.58 5.59
C PHE A 55 22.51 -11.45 4.39
N GLN A 56 23.76 -11.39 3.96
CA GLN A 56 24.27 -12.20 2.85
C GLN A 56 24.46 -13.65 3.29
N ILE A 57 23.95 -14.60 2.51
CA ILE A 57 24.19 -16.02 2.74
C ILE A 57 25.54 -16.39 2.11
N PRO A 58 26.48 -17.03 2.85
CA PRO A 58 27.80 -17.36 2.30
C PRO A 58 27.79 -18.41 1.19
N THR A 59 26.84 -19.35 1.23
CA THR A 59 26.63 -20.31 0.13
C THR A 59 26.19 -19.55 -1.11
N SER A 60 26.91 -19.71 -2.21
CA SER A 60 26.53 -19.15 -3.52
C SER A 60 25.31 -19.85 -4.09
N ASP A 61 24.37 -19.08 -4.66
CA ASP A 61 23.13 -19.62 -5.27
C ASP A 61 22.40 -20.56 -4.31
N SER A 62 22.25 -20.13 -3.05
CA SER A 62 21.62 -20.93 -2.01
C SER A 62 20.12 -21.10 -2.22
N GLY A 63 19.47 -20.15 -2.89
CA GLY A 63 18.02 -20.14 -3.11
C GLY A 63 17.24 -20.24 -1.80
N PRO A 64 17.33 -19.27 -0.88
CA PRO A 64 16.64 -19.38 0.39
C PRO A 64 15.12 -19.20 0.23
N GLU A 65 14.32 -20.17 0.68
CA GLU A 65 12.87 -20.17 0.48
C GLU A 65 12.07 -19.93 1.75
N ALA A 66 12.45 -20.58 2.84
CA ALA A 66 11.70 -20.52 4.08
C ALA A 66 12.59 -20.13 5.26
N ILE A 67 12.03 -19.40 6.23
CA ILE A 67 12.69 -19.03 7.47
C ILE A 67 11.73 -19.16 8.65
N ILE A 68 12.20 -19.71 9.76
CA ILE A 68 11.48 -19.77 11.05
C ILE A 68 12.32 -19.19 12.18
N ALA A 69 11.65 -18.55 13.14
CA ALA A 69 12.27 -18.08 14.36
C ALA A 69 12.38 -19.23 15.39
N GLY A 70 13.60 -19.43 15.89
CA GLY A 70 13.93 -20.31 17.00
C GLY A 70 14.19 -19.55 18.31
N PRO A 71 14.51 -20.27 19.40
CA PRO A 71 14.90 -19.65 20.66
C PRO A 71 16.21 -18.85 20.52
N ASN A 72 16.42 -17.90 21.43
CA ASN A 72 17.68 -17.16 21.58
C ASN A 72 18.12 -16.39 20.32
N ASN A 73 17.17 -15.76 19.59
CA ASN A 73 17.43 -15.04 18.33
C ASN A 73 18.14 -15.90 17.27
N THR A 74 17.80 -17.18 17.21
CA THR A 74 18.27 -18.10 16.17
C THR A 74 17.21 -18.17 15.08
N PHE A 75 17.60 -18.14 13.82
CA PHE A 75 16.68 -18.30 12.70
C PHE A 75 17.13 -19.43 11.82
N TRP A 76 16.27 -20.44 11.65
CA TRP A 76 16.54 -21.56 10.76
C TRP A 76 15.91 -21.26 9.41
N PHE A 77 16.61 -21.58 8.33
CA PHE A 77 16.13 -21.35 6.98
C PHE A 77 16.54 -22.48 6.05
N THR A 78 15.79 -22.65 4.96
CA THR A 78 16.14 -23.57 3.88
C THR A 78 17.03 -22.88 2.85
N GLU A 79 17.97 -23.63 2.27
CA GLU A 79 18.71 -23.26 1.06
C GLU A 79 18.32 -24.27 -0.03
N PHE A 80 17.23 -23.97 -0.75
CA PHE A 80 16.57 -24.87 -1.69
C PHE A 80 17.53 -25.36 -2.78
N ASN A 81 18.16 -24.42 -3.51
CA ASN A 81 19.08 -24.73 -4.60
C ASN A 81 20.33 -25.49 -4.12
N ALA A 82 20.84 -25.17 -2.92
CA ALA A 82 22.05 -25.78 -2.39
C ALA A 82 21.81 -27.14 -1.69
N GLY A 83 20.56 -27.46 -1.38
CA GLY A 83 20.18 -28.66 -0.63
C GLY A 83 20.66 -28.64 0.82
N LYS A 84 20.58 -27.48 1.48
CA LYS A 84 21.09 -27.28 2.85
C LYS A 84 20.05 -26.66 3.77
N ILE A 85 20.27 -26.85 5.07
CA ILE A 85 19.57 -26.13 6.14
C ILE A 85 20.54 -25.13 6.76
N GLY A 86 20.20 -23.86 6.68
CA GLY A 86 20.97 -22.76 7.25
C GLY A 86 20.46 -22.35 8.64
N VAL A 87 21.36 -21.81 9.44
CA VAL A 87 21.06 -21.15 10.71
C VAL A 87 21.75 -19.80 10.78
N LEU A 88 20.97 -18.78 11.10
CA LEU A 88 21.43 -17.42 11.36
C LEU A 88 21.37 -17.14 12.87
N PHE A 89 22.49 -16.71 13.44
CA PHE A 89 22.60 -16.35 14.86
C PHE A 89 22.55 -14.82 15.06
N GLY A 90 21.46 -14.36 15.66
CA GLY A 90 21.25 -12.97 16.07
C GLY A 90 21.23 -11.97 14.91
N GLN A 91 21.21 -10.68 15.26
CA GLN A 91 21.33 -9.60 14.28
C GLN A 91 22.78 -9.34 13.84
N ASN A 92 23.75 -10.07 14.39
CA ASN A 92 25.16 -9.94 14.02
C ASN A 92 25.50 -10.67 12.71
N GLY A 93 24.56 -11.42 12.14
CA GLY A 93 24.69 -11.93 10.77
C GLY A 93 25.51 -13.21 10.62
N THR A 94 25.84 -13.93 11.70
CA THR A 94 26.65 -15.17 11.58
C THR A 94 25.78 -16.31 11.07
N ILE A 95 26.15 -16.89 9.93
CA ILE A 95 25.43 -17.97 9.27
C ILE A 95 26.27 -19.24 9.25
N HIS A 96 25.64 -20.37 9.58
CA HIS A 96 26.18 -21.72 9.39
C HIS A 96 25.19 -22.58 8.62
N ASP A 97 25.69 -23.52 7.83
CA ASP A 97 24.85 -24.41 7.02
C ASP A 97 25.17 -25.88 7.24
N PHE A 98 24.15 -26.72 7.03
CA PHE A 98 24.19 -28.16 7.22
C PHE A 98 23.61 -28.87 6.01
N LYS A 99 24.29 -29.93 5.55
CA LYS A 99 23.88 -30.70 4.39
C LYS A 99 23.58 -32.15 4.78
N ALA A 100 22.47 -32.68 4.28
CA ALA A 100 22.18 -34.11 4.37
C ALA A 100 23.21 -34.92 3.56
N ASN A 101 23.55 -36.13 4.02
CA ASN A 101 24.38 -37.05 3.24
C ASN A 101 23.54 -37.75 2.13
N ALA A 102 22.97 -36.94 1.24
CA ALA A 102 22.16 -37.35 0.11
C ALA A 102 22.30 -36.30 -1.02
N THR A 103 22.06 -36.73 -2.25
CA THR A 103 22.11 -35.86 -3.44
C THR A 103 20.71 -35.48 -3.87
N GLY A 104 20.52 -34.24 -4.33
CA GLY A 104 19.26 -33.75 -4.89
C GLY A 104 18.16 -33.54 -3.85
N VAL A 105 18.52 -33.25 -2.60
CA VAL A 105 17.56 -32.78 -1.59
C VAL A 105 17.30 -31.31 -1.85
N GLU A 106 16.04 -30.90 -1.95
CA GLU A 106 15.62 -29.52 -2.19
C GLU A 106 14.73 -29.09 -1.02
N PRO A 107 15.29 -28.63 0.11
CA PRO A 107 14.49 -28.27 1.26
C PRO A 107 13.67 -27.02 0.95
N ASP A 108 12.35 -27.12 1.10
CA ASP A 108 11.40 -26.05 0.74
C ASP A 108 10.92 -25.31 2.00
N SER A 109 9.90 -25.85 2.71
CA SER A 109 9.40 -25.31 3.97
C SER A 109 10.03 -26.00 5.19
N LEU A 110 9.96 -25.37 6.37
CA LEU A 110 10.46 -25.96 7.62
C LEU A 110 9.61 -25.65 8.86
N ALA A 111 9.70 -26.52 9.86
CA ALA A 111 9.12 -26.37 11.18
C ALA A 111 10.09 -26.87 12.26
N MET A 112 9.94 -26.37 13.49
CA MET A 112 10.76 -26.80 14.63
C MET A 112 9.89 -27.50 15.66
N ASP A 113 10.33 -28.66 16.14
CA ASP A 113 9.64 -29.34 17.23
C ASP A 113 10.14 -28.91 18.62
N MET A 114 9.43 -29.35 19.67
CA MET A 114 9.75 -28.99 21.06
C MET A 114 11.14 -29.45 21.54
N ARG A 115 11.83 -30.33 20.79
CA ARG A 115 13.19 -30.78 21.08
C ARG A 115 14.25 -30.00 20.29
N GLY A 116 13.83 -28.98 19.54
CA GLY A 116 14.71 -28.16 18.71
C GLY A 116 15.17 -28.86 17.43
N ARG A 117 14.48 -29.92 16.99
CA ARG A 117 14.79 -30.56 15.70
C ARG A 117 14.03 -29.83 14.60
N ILE A 118 14.68 -29.73 13.44
CA ILE A 118 14.15 -29.06 12.27
C ILE A 118 13.56 -30.10 11.34
N TRP A 119 12.28 -29.97 11.06
CA TRP A 119 11.56 -30.77 10.07
C TRP A 119 11.40 -29.95 8.81
N PHE A 120 11.57 -30.54 7.64
CA PHE A 120 11.41 -29.82 6.38
C PHE A 120 10.82 -30.70 5.27
N SER A 121 10.10 -30.08 4.36
CA SER A 121 9.61 -30.70 3.13
C SER A 121 10.68 -30.68 2.04
N ASP A 122 10.65 -31.69 1.18
CA ASP A 122 11.55 -31.87 0.04
C ASP A 122 10.70 -32.33 -1.16
N PRO A 123 10.27 -31.39 -2.04
CA PRO A 123 9.43 -31.70 -3.19
C PRO A 123 10.16 -32.50 -4.28
N SER A 124 11.48 -32.64 -4.20
CA SER A 124 12.28 -33.33 -5.22
C SER A 124 11.92 -34.81 -5.39
N GLY A 125 12.07 -35.31 -6.62
CA GLY A 125 11.84 -36.71 -6.95
C GLY A 125 10.42 -37.18 -6.62
N GLN A 126 10.29 -38.20 -5.76
CA GLN A 126 8.98 -38.70 -5.34
C GLN A 126 8.29 -37.84 -4.27
N GLY A 127 8.99 -36.86 -3.68
CA GLY A 127 8.58 -36.15 -2.47
C GLY A 127 9.01 -36.85 -1.18
N SER A 128 9.50 -36.07 -0.22
CA SER A 128 9.80 -36.55 1.13
C SER A 128 9.68 -35.46 2.19
N VAL A 129 9.58 -35.90 3.44
CA VAL A 129 9.79 -35.06 4.63
C VAL A 129 11.10 -35.49 5.28
N TRP A 130 11.84 -34.55 5.83
CA TRP A 130 13.09 -34.81 6.53
C TRP A 130 13.06 -34.26 7.96
N MET A 131 13.88 -34.85 8.81
CA MET A 131 14.18 -34.37 10.15
C MET A 131 15.69 -34.20 10.31
N PHE A 132 16.10 -33.02 10.74
CA PHE A 132 17.45 -32.66 11.09
C PHE A 132 17.54 -32.38 12.60
N ASN A 133 18.45 -33.09 13.28
CA ASN A 133 18.78 -32.81 14.68
C ASN A 133 20.07 -31.99 14.78
N PRO A 134 20.01 -30.70 15.12
CA PRO A 134 21.19 -29.85 15.19
C PRO A 134 22.15 -30.20 16.33
N ASN A 135 21.70 -30.92 17.36
CA ASN A 135 22.56 -31.33 18.47
C ASN A 135 23.47 -32.52 18.11
N THR A 136 23.01 -33.37 17.17
CA THR A 136 23.74 -34.58 16.77
C THR A 136 24.19 -34.54 15.32
N ILE A 137 23.79 -33.52 14.56
CA ILE A 137 24.01 -33.36 13.11
C ILE A 137 23.52 -34.59 12.32
N VAL A 138 22.35 -35.11 12.70
CA VAL A 138 21.74 -36.28 12.06
C VAL A 138 20.55 -35.86 11.23
N PHE A 139 20.54 -36.30 9.96
CA PHE A 139 19.40 -36.19 9.05
C PHE A 139 18.69 -37.53 8.93
N ARG A 140 17.37 -37.50 8.85
CA ARG A 140 16.53 -38.66 8.58
C ARG A 140 15.46 -38.33 7.57
N ARG A 141 15.31 -39.17 6.56
CA ARG A 141 14.30 -39.05 5.49
C ARG A 141 13.07 -39.90 5.78
N PHE A 142 11.92 -39.38 5.37
CA PHE A 142 10.61 -40.03 5.35
C PHE A 142 10.02 -39.83 3.95
N SER A 143 10.07 -40.86 3.10
CA SER A 143 9.45 -40.81 1.77
C SER A 143 7.94 -40.70 1.89
N THR A 144 7.30 -39.90 1.02
CA THR A 144 5.84 -39.88 0.90
C THR A 144 5.31 -41.23 0.38
N ASN A 145 4.07 -41.58 0.71
CA ASN A 145 3.44 -42.78 0.16
C ASN A 145 2.93 -42.52 -1.27
N THR A 146 2.60 -41.26 -1.57
CA THR A 146 2.22 -40.82 -2.92
C THR A 146 3.44 -40.43 -3.75
N ALA A 147 3.51 -40.91 -4.99
CA ALA A 147 4.56 -40.56 -5.93
C ALA A 147 4.31 -39.17 -6.54
N ASN A 148 5.39 -38.40 -6.74
CA ASN A 148 5.32 -37.02 -7.23
C ASN A 148 4.36 -36.18 -6.38
N SER A 149 4.43 -36.32 -5.05
CA SER A 149 3.51 -35.70 -4.10
C SER A 149 3.69 -34.18 -3.98
N PHE A 150 4.90 -33.67 -4.24
CA PHE A 150 5.28 -32.27 -4.06
C PHE A 150 4.88 -31.75 -2.67
N PRO A 151 5.50 -32.27 -1.59
CA PRO A 151 5.28 -31.73 -0.25
C PRO A 151 5.71 -30.27 -0.17
N LEU A 152 4.83 -29.39 0.32
CA LEU A 152 5.09 -27.94 0.41
C LEU A 152 5.16 -27.49 1.86
N PHE A 153 4.03 -27.30 2.53
CA PHE A 153 3.97 -26.72 3.87
C PHE A 153 4.12 -27.81 4.93
N ILE A 154 4.78 -27.50 6.05
CA ILE A 154 4.98 -28.43 7.17
C ILE A 154 4.74 -27.73 8.50
N PHE A 155 4.08 -28.42 9.43
CA PHE A 155 3.98 -27.98 10.83
C PHE A 155 4.01 -29.17 11.78
N ILE A 156 4.30 -28.87 13.05
CA ILE A 156 4.33 -29.86 14.13
C ILE A 156 3.17 -29.56 15.07
N ASP A 157 2.33 -30.56 15.33
CA ASP A 157 1.21 -30.39 16.26
C ASP A 157 1.65 -30.50 17.73
N GLN A 158 0.69 -30.32 18.65
CA GLN A 158 0.95 -30.36 20.09
C GLN A 158 1.33 -31.75 20.62
N THR A 159 1.03 -32.81 19.86
CA THR A 159 1.40 -34.19 20.20
C THR A 159 2.80 -34.56 19.71
N GLY A 160 3.35 -33.75 18.79
CA GLY A 160 4.64 -33.96 18.15
C GLY A 160 4.55 -34.69 16.81
N ASN A 161 3.34 -34.92 16.29
CA ASN A 161 3.16 -35.43 14.93
C ASN A 161 3.47 -34.34 13.92
N VAL A 162 3.93 -34.78 12.75
CA VAL A 162 4.39 -33.91 11.68
C VAL A 162 3.35 -33.92 10.58
N TRP A 163 2.76 -32.78 10.31
CA TRP A 163 1.73 -32.62 9.30
C TRP A 163 2.29 -31.84 8.13
N PHE A 164 1.92 -32.23 6.91
CA PHE A 164 2.38 -31.56 5.69
C PHE A 164 1.33 -31.62 4.58
N THR A 165 1.41 -30.70 3.63
CA THR A 165 0.57 -30.70 2.43
C THR A 165 1.33 -31.28 1.25
N GLU A 166 0.61 -31.99 0.38
CA GLU A 166 1.12 -32.51 -0.89
C GLU A 166 0.38 -31.82 -2.03
N VAL A 167 1.04 -30.87 -2.70
CA VAL A 167 0.39 -29.98 -3.68
C VAL A 167 -0.14 -30.78 -4.87
N THR A 168 0.73 -31.56 -5.52
CA THR A 168 0.35 -32.42 -6.67
C THR A 168 -0.19 -33.77 -6.21
N GLY A 169 0.16 -34.20 -4.99
CA GLY A 169 -0.44 -35.36 -4.35
C GLY A 169 -1.90 -35.15 -3.92
N ASN A 170 -2.39 -33.92 -3.87
CA ASN A 170 -3.76 -33.58 -3.46
C ASN A 170 -4.13 -34.13 -2.07
N ARG A 171 -3.19 -34.11 -1.12
CA ARG A 171 -3.32 -34.75 0.20
C ARG A 171 -2.83 -33.85 1.32
N ILE A 172 -3.31 -34.14 2.52
CA ILE A 172 -2.59 -33.84 3.76
C ILE A 172 -1.92 -35.12 4.25
N GLY A 173 -0.62 -35.05 4.50
CA GLY A 173 0.15 -36.11 5.14
C GLY A 173 0.33 -35.86 6.63
N GLU A 174 0.43 -36.96 7.38
CA GLU A 174 0.72 -37.00 8.81
C GLU A 174 1.80 -38.06 9.05
N ILE A 175 2.86 -37.70 9.78
CA ILE A 175 3.83 -38.64 10.32
C ILE A 175 3.59 -38.76 11.82
N LEU A 176 3.12 -39.95 12.23
CA LEU A 176 2.99 -40.33 13.62
C LEU A 176 4.40 -40.50 14.21
N TYR A 177 4.88 -39.51 14.95
CA TYR A 177 6.25 -39.47 15.46
C TYR A 177 6.29 -39.74 16.97
N PRO A 178 7.19 -40.61 17.51
CA PRO A 178 8.36 -41.26 16.88
C PRO A 178 8.09 -42.62 16.21
N GLY A 179 6.83 -43.02 16.04
CA GLY A 179 6.45 -44.28 15.39
C GLY A 179 6.90 -44.42 13.94
N ASN A 180 7.08 -43.28 13.25
CA ASN A 180 7.50 -43.17 11.83
C ASN A 180 6.52 -43.82 10.86
N VAL A 181 5.23 -43.79 11.21
CA VAL A 181 4.15 -44.23 10.34
C VAL A 181 3.61 -43.00 9.63
N MET A 182 3.54 -43.06 8.30
CA MET A 182 2.95 -42.00 7.49
C MET A 182 1.54 -42.38 7.06
N VAL A 183 0.60 -41.46 7.28
CA VAL A 183 -0.80 -41.54 6.86
C VAL A 183 -1.10 -40.36 5.97
N GLU A 184 -1.88 -40.55 4.91
CA GLU A 184 -2.25 -39.48 3.97
C GLU A 184 -3.78 -39.44 3.81
N TYR A 185 -4.33 -38.23 3.77
CA TYR A 185 -5.75 -37.94 3.64
C TYR A 185 -6.01 -37.17 2.35
N LEU A 186 -6.75 -37.77 1.42
CA LEU A 186 -7.08 -37.18 0.12
C LEU A 186 -8.10 -36.05 0.28
N LEU A 187 -7.83 -34.89 -0.32
CA LEU A 187 -8.79 -33.79 -0.34
C LEU A 187 -10.00 -34.12 -1.26
N PRO A 188 -11.22 -33.66 -0.93
CA PRO A 188 -12.41 -34.00 -1.70
C PRO A 188 -12.40 -33.48 -3.14
N THR A 189 -11.94 -32.24 -3.34
CA THR A 189 -11.75 -31.67 -4.68
C THR A 189 -10.50 -32.27 -5.33
N PRO A 190 -10.62 -32.91 -6.50
CA PRO A 190 -9.46 -33.38 -7.25
C PRO A 190 -8.56 -32.22 -7.69
N ASP A 191 -7.25 -32.44 -7.70
CA ASP A 191 -6.24 -31.48 -8.15
C ASP A 191 -6.40 -30.09 -7.49
N SER A 192 -6.77 -30.07 -6.21
CA SER A 192 -7.06 -28.84 -5.46
C SER A 192 -5.82 -27.99 -5.18
N GLY A 193 -4.64 -28.62 -5.15
CA GLY A 193 -3.38 -27.98 -4.84
C GLY A 193 -3.34 -27.46 -3.40
N PRO A 194 -3.43 -28.32 -2.36
CA PRO A 194 -3.33 -27.87 -0.98
C PRO A 194 -1.97 -27.20 -0.74
N ALA A 195 -1.98 -25.94 -0.33
CA ALA A 195 -0.78 -25.13 -0.14
C ALA A 195 -0.41 -25.02 1.35
N GLU A 196 -0.76 -23.93 2.03
CA GLU A 196 -0.42 -23.75 3.45
C GLU A 196 -1.56 -24.19 4.39
N VAL A 197 -1.21 -24.37 5.66
CA VAL A 197 -2.12 -24.79 6.72
C VAL A 197 -2.05 -23.88 7.94
N ALA A 198 -3.20 -23.45 8.45
CA ALA A 198 -3.34 -22.79 9.74
C ALA A 198 -4.01 -23.71 10.76
N TYR A 199 -3.29 -24.03 11.84
CA TYR A 199 -3.87 -24.76 12.97
C TYR A 199 -4.75 -23.87 13.85
N GLN A 200 -5.99 -24.28 14.05
CA GLN A 200 -6.93 -23.59 14.93
C GLN A 200 -6.67 -23.98 16.39
N ASN A 201 -5.88 -23.13 17.07
CA ASN A 201 -5.43 -23.37 18.43
C ASN A 201 -6.57 -23.74 19.39
N GLY A 202 -6.35 -24.77 20.22
CA GLY A 202 -7.33 -25.29 21.17
C GLY A 202 -8.42 -26.17 20.56
N THR A 203 -8.31 -26.53 19.28
CA THR A 203 -9.24 -27.43 18.57
C THR A 203 -8.48 -28.51 17.80
N SER A 204 -9.19 -29.38 17.08
CA SER A 204 -8.58 -30.34 16.13
C SER A 204 -8.66 -29.87 14.68
N LEU A 205 -8.92 -28.59 14.43
CA LEU A 205 -9.20 -28.07 13.09
C LEU A 205 -7.96 -27.47 12.44
N LEU A 206 -7.74 -27.83 11.18
CA LEU A 206 -6.78 -27.23 10.26
C LEU A 206 -7.54 -26.48 9.18
N TRP A 207 -7.10 -25.27 8.85
CA TRP A 207 -7.56 -24.51 7.70
C TRP A 207 -6.51 -24.58 6.60
N ILE A 208 -6.93 -24.84 5.38
CA ILE A 208 -6.06 -25.22 4.26
C ILE A 208 -6.44 -24.35 3.07
N THR A 209 -5.45 -23.77 2.41
CA THR A 209 -5.65 -23.10 1.13
C THR A 209 -5.51 -24.09 -0.01
N GLU A 210 -6.45 -24.07 -0.96
CA GLU A 210 -6.44 -24.92 -2.14
C GLU A 210 -6.11 -24.05 -3.37
N SER A 211 -4.82 -23.94 -3.67
CA SER A 211 -4.26 -22.98 -4.63
C SER A 211 -4.79 -23.19 -6.05
N TYR A 212 -4.90 -24.43 -6.53
CA TYR A 212 -5.33 -24.70 -7.90
C TYR A 212 -6.86 -24.65 -8.05
N ALA A 213 -7.58 -25.05 -7.00
CA ALA A 213 -9.04 -25.01 -6.99
C ALA A 213 -9.65 -23.64 -6.63
N ASN A 214 -8.84 -22.68 -6.17
CA ASN A 214 -9.30 -21.38 -5.69
C ASN A 214 -10.31 -21.51 -4.53
N ARG A 215 -9.95 -22.33 -3.54
CA ARG A 215 -10.83 -22.69 -2.42
C ARG A 215 -10.11 -22.64 -1.08
N ILE A 216 -10.91 -22.83 -0.03
CA ILE A 216 -10.45 -22.99 1.34
C ILE A 216 -11.08 -24.28 1.85
N ALA A 217 -10.28 -25.17 2.43
CA ALA A 217 -10.76 -26.36 3.12
C ALA A 217 -10.52 -26.25 4.61
N ARG A 218 -11.31 -26.98 5.39
CA ARG A 218 -11.10 -27.22 6.81
C ARG A 218 -11.06 -28.72 7.06
N PHE A 219 -10.00 -29.19 7.68
CA PHE A 219 -9.80 -30.60 8.03
C PHE A 219 -9.89 -30.78 9.55
N ASN A 220 -10.55 -31.84 9.98
CA ASN A 220 -10.60 -32.23 11.38
C ASN A 220 -9.65 -33.40 11.64
N MET A 221 -8.59 -33.15 12.42
CA MET A 221 -7.54 -34.13 12.73
C MET A 221 -8.03 -35.28 13.62
N THR A 222 -9.23 -35.23 14.20
CA THR A 222 -9.73 -36.29 15.08
C THR A 222 -10.58 -37.33 14.35
N ASP A 223 -11.45 -36.89 13.44
CA ASP A 223 -12.31 -37.78 12.65
C ASP A 223 -11.90 -37.87 11.17
N HIS A 224 -10.87 -37.13 10.77
CA HIS A 224 -10.29 -37.07 9.44
C HIS A 224 -11.28 -36.65 8.35
N THR A 225 -12.22 -35.77 8.69
CA THR A 225 -13.20 -35.24 7.75
C THR A 225 -12.81 -33.87 7.20
N PHE A 226 -13.19 -33.61 5.94
CA PHE A 226 -13.01 -32.33 5.26
C PHE A 226 -14.34 -31.58 5.13
N GLN A 227 -14.26 -30.25 5.24
CA GLN A 227 -15.29 -29.31 4.82
C GLN A 227 -14.66 -28.29 3.88
N GLU A 228 -15.16 -28.19 2.64
CA GLU A 228 -14.71 -27.18 1.69
C GLU A 228 -15.63 -25.96 1.67
N PHE A 229 -15.04 -24.80 1.42
CA PHE A 229 -15.70 -23.52 1.31
C PHE A 229 -15.42 -22.91 -0.06
N THR A 230 -16.49 -22.55 -0.76
CA THR A 230 -16.43 -21.74 -1.98
C THR A 230 -16.94 -20.34 -1.62
N PRO A 231 -16.04 -19.37 -1.38
CA PRO A 231 -16.48 -18.05 -0.97
C PRO A 231 -17.30 -17.36 -2.08
N SER A 232 -18.18 -16.44 -1.70
CA SER A 232 -19.08 -15.74 -2.64
C SER A 232 -18.35 -14.92 -3.71
N GLN A 233 -17.12 -14.52 -3.43
CA GLN A 233 -16.16 -14.03 -4.42
C GLN A 233 -15.00 -15.03 -4.47
N PRO A 234 -14.47 -15.37 -5.65
CA PRO A 234 -13.36 -16.32 -5.73
C PRO A 234 -12.11 -15.74 -5.05
N VAL A 235 -11.41 -16.61 -4.31
CA VAL A 235 -10.00 -16.37 -3.97
C VAL A 235 -9.14 -16.64 -5.21
N ASN A 236 -7.97 -16.01 -5.32
CA ASN A 236 -7.09 -16.21 -6.48
C ASN A 236 -5.75 -16.83 -6.09
N SER A 237 -5.60 -18.11 -6.42
CA SER A 237 -4.46 -18.96 -6.09
C SER A 237 -4.00 -18.74 -4.64
N PRO A 238 -4.87 -19.02 -3.65
CA PRO A 238 -4.57 -18.73 -2.25
C PRO A 238 -3.41 -19.58 -1.76
N VAL A 239 -2.45 -18.96 -1.06
CA VAL A 239 -1.29 -19.64 -0.46
C VAL A 239 -1.27 -19.39 1.04
N GLY A 240 -0.82 -18.21 1.47
CA GLY A 240 -0.67 -17.89 2.89
C GLY A 240 -1.98 -17.98 3.67
N VAL A 241 -1.98 -18.62 4.84
CA VAL A 241 -3.17 -18.71 5.70
C VAL A 241 -2.86 -18.59 7.18
N VAL A 242 -3.61 -17.74 7.89
CA VAL A 242 -3.56 -17.61 9.36
C VAL A 242 -4.94 -17.35 9.95
N LEU A 243 -5.09 -17.58 11.26
CA LEU A 243 -6.33 -17.32 11.99
C LEU A 243 -6.18 -16.10 12.89
N ASP A 244 -7.23 -15.27 12.97
CA ASP A 244 -7.33 -14.28 14.04
C ASP A 244 -7.94 -14.86 15.31
N ARG A 245 -7.95 -14.06 16.39
CA ARG A 245 -8.51 -14.48 17.69
C ARG A 245 -10.02 -14.75 17.67
N ALA A 246 -10.74 -14.24 16.67
CA ALA A 246 -12.16 -14.51 16.49
C ALA A 246 -12.41 -15.77 15.65
N GLY A 247 -11.35 -16.42 15.14
CA GLY A 247 -11.44 -17.58 14.27
C GLY A 247 -11.76 -17.24 12.81
N ASN A 248 -11.60 -15.98 12.39
CA ASN A 248 -11.65 -15.63 10.97
C ASN A 248 -10.34 -16.05 10.30
N VAL A 249 -10.43 -16.40 9.02
CA VAL A 249 -9.33 -16.99 8.26
C VAL A 249 -8.76 -15.91 7.34
N TRP A 250 -7.52 -15.52 7.55
CA TRP A 250 -6.81 -14.55 6.72
C TRP A 250 -5.99 -15.28 5.66
N ILE A 251 -6.08 -14.82 4.41
CA ILE A 251 -5.59 -15.53 3.23
C ILE A 251 -4.81 -14.58 2.33
N ALA A 252 -3.67 -15.01 1.82
CA ALA A 252 -2.92 -14.29 0.80
C ALA A 252 -3.27 -14.82 -0.59
N GLU A 253 -3.68 -13.92 -1.49
CA GLU A 253 -3.96 -14.28 -2.88
C GLU A 253 -2.68 -14.23 -3.70
N HIS A 254 -1.93 -15.33 -3.76
CA HIS A 254 -0.66 -15.37 -4.48
C HIS A 254 -0.80 -15.14 -5.99
N GLY A 255 -1.94 -15.53 -6.57
CA GLY A 255 -2.30 -15.21 -7.95
C GLY A 255 -2.82 -13.78 -8.14
N GLY A 256 -2.87 -12.98 -7.08
CA GLY A 256 -3.52 -11.68 -7.01
C GLY A 256 -2.69 -10.61 -6.29
N SER A 257 -3.39 -9.59 -5.82
CA SER A 257 -2.80 -8.42 -5.16
C SER A 257 -3.59 -8.03 -3.92
N SER A 258 -3.97 -9.02 -3.13
CA SER A 258 -4.69 -8.80 -1.89
C SER A 258 -4.37 -9.82 -0.81
N VAL A 259 -4.59 -9.38 0.43
CA VAL A 259 -4.76 -10.22 1.60
C VAL A 259 -6.22 -10.10 2.04
N ASP A 260 -6.90 -11.22 2.19
CA ASP A 260 -8.34 -11.27 2.38
C ASP A 260 -8.66 -11.87 3.75
N VAL A 261 -9.76 -11.45 4.37
CA VAL A 261 -10.36 -12.14 5.51
C VAL A 261 -11.60 -12.88 5.07
N PHE A 262 -11.62 -14.18 5.31
CA PHE A 262 -12.76 -15.07 5.16
C PHE A 262 -13.48 -15.23 6.49
N PHE A 263 -14.81 -15.13 6.44
CA PHE A 263 -15.71 -15.32 7.57
C PHE A 263 -16.43 -16.66 7.44
N PRO A 264 -15.99 -17.72 8.16
CA PRO A 264 -16.58 -19.06 8.07
C PRO A 264 -18.06 -19.12 8.42
N SER A 265 -18.54 -18.19 9.25
CA SER A 265 -19.93 -18.17 9.74
C SER A 265 -20.95 -17.89 8.64
N ASN A 266 -20.56 -17.23 7.55
CA ASN A 266 -21.45 -16.87 6.45
C ASN A 266 -20.82 -17.03 5.05
N SER A 267 -19.62 -17.62 4.96
CA SER A 267 -18.87 -17.86 3.72
C SER A 267 -18.62 -16.61 2.88
N THR A 268 -18.35 -15.47 3.53
CA THR A 268 -18.03 -14.20 2.85
C THR A 268 -16.56 -13.83 2.99
N LEU A 269 -16.06 -13.04 2.03
CA LEU A 269 -14.72 -12.45 2.04
C LEU A 269 -14.79 -10.94 2.16
N ARG A 270 -13.77 -10.37 2.78
CA ARG A 270 -13.42 -8.95 2.65
C ARG A 270 -11.96 -8.84 2.21
N LYS A 271 -11.75 -8.19 1.07
CA LYS A 271 -10.43 -8.03 0.45
C LYS A 271 -9.69 -6.77 0.92
N TYR A 272 -8.38 -6.88 1.06
CA TYR A 272 -7.48 -5.74 1.28
C TYR A 272 -6.40 -5.74 0.19
N SER A 273 -6.58 -4.86 -0.79
CA SER A 273 -5.64 -4.75 -1.91
C SER A 273 -4.30 -4.17 -1.49
N THR A 274 -3.22 -4.73 -2.03
CA THR A 274 -1.88 -4.12 -1.99
C THR A 274 -1.80 -2.95 -2.97
N SER A 275 -0.74 -2.14 -2.88
CA SER A 275 -0.43 -1.18 -3.94
C SER A 275 -0.20 -1.91 -5.26
N PRO A 276 -0.36 -1.23 -6.41
CA PRO A 276 0.05 -1.77 -7.69
C PRO A 276 1.49 -2.31 -7.66
N PRO A 277 1.76 -3.41 -8.38
CA PRO A 277 3.11 -3.96 -8.47
C PRO A 277 4.04 -2.98 -9.18
N THR A 278 5.34 -3.16 -8.96
CA THR A 278 6.37 -2.45 -9.70
C THR A 278 6.89 -3.31 -10.86
N ARG A 279 7.71 -2.75 -11.75
CA ARG A 279 8.49 -3.51 -12.77
C ARG A 279 7.69 -4.31 -13.82
N GLY A 280 6.45 -3.92 -14.10
CA GLY A 280 5.67 -4.46 -15.22
C GLY A 280 4.99 -5.80 -14.95
N TYR A 281 5.00 -6.29 -13.71
CA TYR A 281 4.13 -7.39 -13.30
C TYR A 281 2.66 -6.94 -13.24
N SER A 282 1.74 -7.88 -13.43
CA SER A 282 0.29 -7.60 -13.38
C SER A 282 -0.30 -7.70 -11.96
N PHE A 283 0.44 -8.29 -11.02
CA PHE A 283 0.03 -8.48 -9.63
C PHE A 283 1.24 -8.56 -8.68
N THR A 284 1.04 -8.41 -7.38
CA THR A 284 2.10 -8.35 -6.34
C THR A 284 2.48 -9.70 -5.74
N ALA A 285 1.62 -10.71 -5.87
CA ALA A 285 1.82 -12.06 -5.35
C ALA A 285 2.16 -12.12 -3.85
N PRO A 286 1.25 -11.69 -2.95
CA PRO A 286 1.37 -11.95 -1.52
C PRO A 286 1.57 -13.44 -1.25
N ALA A 287 2.53 -13.81 -0.40
CA ALA A 287 2.81 -15.20 -0.03
C ALA A 287 2.37 -15.49 1.42
N THR A 288 3.12 -16.29 2.18
CA THR A 288 2.84 -16.59 3.59
C THR A 288 2.50 -15.33 4.37
N ILE A 289 1.48 -15.44 5.20
CA ILE A 289 1.09 -14.37 6.12
C ILE A 289 1.51 -14.76 7.53
N ALA A 290 2.09 -13.83 8.27
CA ALA A 290 2.33 -13.95 9.70
C ALA A 290 1.51 -12.91 10.46
N MET A 291 0.89 -13.30 11.58
CA MET A 291 0.13 -12.38 12.43
C MET A 291 0.93 -12.02 13.68
N ASP A 292 1.15 -10.73 13.92
CA ASP A 292 1.84 -10.27 15.12
C ASP A 292 0.92 -10.20 16.35
N LYS A 293 1.52 -9.97 17.53
CA LYS A 293 0.79 -9.91 18.81
C LYS A 293 -0.26 -8.79 18.87
N LYS A 294 -0.16 -7.78 17.99
CA LYS A 294 -1.11 -6.67 17.85
C LYS A 294 -2.23 -7.00 16.84
N GLY A 295 -2.20 -8.16 16.19
CA GLY A 295 -3.16 -8.57 15.17
C GLY A 295 -2.88 -7.99 13.79
N ARG A 296 -1.68 -7.43 13.57
CA ARG A 296 -1.26 -6.96 12.23
C ARG A 296 -0.72 -8.14 11.44
N LEU A 297 -1.04 -8.18 10.16
CA LEU A 297 -0.58 -9.19 9.22
C LEU A 297 0.67 -8.69 8.52
N TRP A 298 1.68 -9.53 8.42
CA TRP A 298 2.91 -9.30 7.69
C TRP A 298 3.05 -10.32 6.58
N PHE A 299 3.48 -9.89 5.40
CA PHE A 299 3.61 -10.76 4.24
C PHE A 299 4.62 -10.20 3.25
N MET A 300 5.18 -11.08 2.43
CA MET A 300 6.00 -10.69 1.28
C MET A 300 5.13 -10.52 0.06
N GLU A 301 5.41 -9.49 -0.73
CA GLU A 301 4.88 -9.29 -2.09
C GLU A 301 5.99 -9.65 -3.09
N HIS A 302 6.02 -10.92 -3.52
CA HIS A 302 7.16 -11.48 -4.26
C HIS A 302 7.47 -10.71 -5.53
N LEU A 303 6.44 -10.45 -6.34
CA LEU A 303 6.62 -9.79 -7.64
C LEU A 303 6.79 -8.27 -7.51
N ALA A 304 6.50 -7.70 -6.34
CA ALA A 304 6.66 -6.27 -6.11
C ALA A 304 7.99 -5.92 -5.42
N ASP A 305 8.74 -6.90 -4.91
CA ASP A 305 9.89 -6.71 -4.00
C ASP A 305 9.51 -5.78 -2.82
N ARG A 306 8.41 -6.11 -2.13
CA ARG A 306 7.94 -5.37 -0.95
C ARG A 306 7.59 -6.29 0.21
N VAL A 307 7.73 -5.75 1.41
CA VAL A 307 7.11 -6.29 2.62
C VAL A 307 5.84 -5.50 2.88
N GLY A 308 4.70 -6.18 2.96
CA GLY A 308 3.42 -5.61 3.37
C GLY A 308 3.15 -5.82 4.86
N ARG A 309 2.63 -4.80 5.53
CA ARG A 309 2.10 -4.89 6.89
C ARG A 309 0.70 -4.28 6.96
N LEU A 310 -0.31 -5.12 7.07
CA LEU A 310 -1.72 -4.73 7.17
C LEU A 310 -2.19 -4.71 8.64
N ASP A 311 -2.68 -3.57 9.11
CA ASP A 311 -3.48 -3.48 10.32
C ASP A 311 -4.97 -3.55 9.95
N PRO A 312 -5.65 -4.67 10.25
CA PRO A 312 -7.05 -4.85 9.89
C PRO A 312 -8.03 -4.00 10.70
N THR A 313 -7.60 -3.45 11.85
CA THR A 313 -8.45 -2.61 12.71
C THR A 313 -8.63 -1.22 12.10
N SER A 314 -7.55 -0.70 11.52
CA SER A 314 -7.49 0.62 10.88
C SER A 314 -7.59 0.55 9.36
N SER A 315 -7.55 -0.66 8.78
CA SER A 315 -7.39 -0.92 7.34
C SER A 315 -6.16 -0.22 6.76
N THR A 316 -5.11 -0.04 7.56
CA THR A 316 -3.87 0.61 7.11
C THR A 316 -2.89 -0.44 6.60
N LEU A 317 -2.36 -0.21 5.41
CA LEU A 317 -1.30 -1.02 4.82
C LEU A 317 -0.04 -0.17 4.71
N ASP A 318 0.99 -0.62 5.41
CA ASP A 318 2.36 -0.14 5.29
C ASP A 318 3.11 -1.04 4.32
N GLU A 319 3.81 -0.44 3.35
CA GLU A 319 4.67 -1.20 2.43
C GLU A 319 6.11 -0.71 2.53
N PHE A 320 7.04 -1.66 2.58
CA PHE A 320 8.48 -1.42 2.67
C PHE A 320 9.14 -1.98 1.42
N ASN A 321 9.80 -1.13 0.64
CA ASN A 321 10.56 -1.58 -0.53
C ASN A 321 11.78 -2.39 -0.09
N VAL A 322 11.95 -3.57 -0.67
CA VAL A 322 13.15 -4.38 -0.50
C VAL A 322 14.28 -3.76 -1.34
N PRO A 323 15.44 -3.44 -0.73
CA PRO A 323 16.55 -2.78 -1.44
C PRO A 323 17.10 -3.61 -2.59
N THR A 324 17.28 -4.91 -2.35
CA THR A 324 17.80 -5.84 -3.34
C THR A 324 16.65 -6.59 -4.00
N SER A 325 16.70 -6.71 -5.33
CA SER A 325 15.69 -7.45 -6.07
C SER A 325 15.87 -8.96 -5.91
N GLY A 326 14.78 -9.70 -5.77
CA GLY A 326 14.84 -11.16 -5.67
C GLY A 326 14.07 -11.71 -4.48
N SER A 327 13.02 -11.01 -4.06
CA SER A 327 12.14 -11.41 -2.98
C SER A 327 11.26 -12.57 -3.42
N TYR A 328 11.47 -13.73 -2.81
CA TYR A 328 10.59 -14.87 -2.92
C TYR A 328 10.79 -15.72 -1.67
N SER A 329 9.72 -15.93 -0.92
CA SER A 329 9.73 -16.67 0.33
C SER A 329 8.46 -17.52 0.47
N VAL A 330 8.63 -18.83 0.63
CA VAL A 330 7.55 -19.79 0.87
C VAL A 330 7.12 -19.79 2.34
N LEU A 331 7.97 -19.34 3.26
CA LEU A 331 7.61 -19.18 4.67
C LEU A 331 8.45 -18.05 5.29
N ASN A 332 7.78 -17.12 5.95
CA ASN A 332 8.41 -16.03 6.69
C ASN A 332 8.22 -16.16 8.20
N ALA A 333 8.94 -15.35 8.97
CA ALA A 333 8.93 -15.44 10.43
C ALA A 333 8.72 -14.08 11.11
N LEU A 334 8.02 -14.12 12.24
CA LEU A 334 8.06 -13.06 13.24
C LEU A 334 8.91 -13.52 14.43
N ASP A 335 9.89 -12.72 14.83
CA ASP A 335 10.63 -12.99 16.06
C ASP A 335 9.84 -12.59 17.31
N GLN A 336 10.41 -12.86 18.50
CA GLN A 336 9.75 -12.58 19.77
C GLN A 336 9.45 -11.08 20.00
N SER A 337 10.24 -10.21 19.35
CA SER A 337 10.10 -8.75 19.36
C SER A 337 9.09 -8.26 18.30
N GLY A 338 8.64 -9.16 17.42
CA GLY A 338 7.74 -8.87 16.30
C GLY A 338 8.44 -8.30 15.07
N ASN A 339 9.77 -8.44 14.97
CA ASN A 339 10.46 -8.10 13.72
C ASN A 339 10.14 -9.18 12.69
N PHE A 340 9.96 -8.74 11.45
CA PHE A 340 9.60 -9.60 10.34
C PHE A 340 10.84 -10.01 9.57
N TRP A 341 11.05 -11.31 9.45
CA TRP A 341 12.18 -11.94 8.80
C TRP A 341 11.71 -12.71 7.58
N PHE A 342 12.42 -12.57 6.47
CA PHE A 342 12.05 -13.14 5.18
C PHE A 342 13.28 -13.53 4.38
N THR A 343 13.11 -14.40 3.40
CA THR A 343 14.17 -14.79 2.48
C THR A 343 14.06 -14.04 1.15
N GLN A 344 15.21 -13.86 0.49
CA GLN A 344 15.31 -13.29 -0.85
C GLN A 344 15.98 -14.31 -1.75
N PHE A 345 15.18 -15.21 -2.31
CA PHE A 345 15.61 -16.34 -3.13
C PHE A 345 16.70 -15.98 -4.15
N ALA A 346 16.40 -15.06 -5.07
CA ALA A 346 17.33 -14.73 -6.16
C ALA A 346 18.46 -13.79 -5.73
N ALA A 347 18.28 -13.07 -4.62
CA ALA A 347 19.29 -12.17 -4.08
C ALA A 347 20.33 -12.87 -3.20
N ASN A 348 20.10 -14.14 -2.84
CA ASN A 348 20.96 -14.92 -1.94
C ASN A 348 21.09 -14.28 -0.54
N GLN A 349 19.98 -13.74 -0.03
CA GLN A 349 19.94 -12.95 1.21
C GLN A 349 18.78 -13.34 2.13
N ILE A 350 18.91 -12.96 3.39
CA ILE A 350 17.82 -12.89 4.38
C ILE A 350 17.56 -11.42 4.68
N GLY A 351 16.30 -10.99 4.70
CA GLY A 351 15.88 -9.64 5.07
C GLY A 351 15.21 -9.58 6.43
N MET A 352 15.31 -8.43 7.10
CA MET A 352 14.61 -8.15 8.35
C MET A 352 14.03 -6.74 8.37
N VAL A 353 12.75 -6.63 8.72
CA VAL A 353 12.04 -5.37 8.98
C VAL A 353 11.73 -5.25 10.48
N PRO A 354 12.19 -4.19 11.17
CA PRO A 354 11.86 -3.99 12.56
C PRO A 354 10.35 -3.84 12.81
N ALA A 355 9.86 -4.37 13.93
CA ALA A 355 8.43 -4.40 14.27
C ALA A 355 7.73 -3.02 14.28
N ASN A 356 8.51 -1.99 14.65
CA ASN A 356 8.06 -0.60 14.84
C ASN A 356 8.42 0.31 13.67
N SER A 357 8.85 -0.27 12.55
CA SER A 357 9.12 0.47 11.32
C SER A 357 7.90 1.27 10.88
N LEU A 358 8.11 2.51 10.46
CA LEU A 358 7.09 3.34 9.82
C LEU A 358 7.16 3.05 8.31
N GLY A 359 6.09 2.49 7.74
CA GLY A 359 6.02 2.23 6.30
C GLY A 359 5.78 3.49 5.52
N GLN A 360 5.87 3.40 4.19
CA GLN A 360 5.22 4.38 3.34
C GLN A 360 3.72 4.08 3.40
N PRO A 361 2.87 4.95 3.98
CA PRO A 361 1.44 4.70 3.95
C PRO A 361 0.94 4.79 2.50
N GLN A 362 -0.04 3.94 2.13
CA GLN A 362 -0.83 3.99 0.88
C GLN A 362 -1.31 5.42 0.48
N ASN A 363 -1.35 6.34 1.43
CA ASN A 363 -1.84 7.72 1.26
C ASN A 363 -0.76 8.74 0.89
N ASN A 364 0.51 8.32 0.73
CA ASN A 364 1.56 9.17 0.19
C ASN A 364 1.66 8.99 -1.33
N ARG A 365 0.57 9.26 -2.06
CA ARG A 365 0.76 9.83 -3.39
C ARG A 365 1.57 11.09 -3.16
N SER A 366 2.75 11.21 -3.76
CA SER A 366 3.48 12.46 -3.63
C SER A 366 2.56 13.59 -4.09
N ILE A 367 2.72 14.80 -3.54
CA ILE A 367 2.00 15.98 -4.06
C ILE A 367 2.13 16.05 -5.59
N VAL A 368 3.25 15.58 -6.14
CA VAL A 368 3.48 15.44 -7.58
C VAL A 368 2.49 14.46 -8.21
N ASP A 369 2.31 13.26 -7.67
CA ASP A 369 1.37 12.24 -8.22
C ASP A 369 -0.09 12.68 -8.15
N ILE A 370 -0.46 13.39 -7.07
CA ILE A 370 -1.79 14.00 -6.94
C ILE A 370 -1.94 15.04 -8.05
N VAL A 371 -1.00 15.98 -8.18
CA VAL A 371 -1.04 17.05 -9.20
C VAL A 371 -1.01 16.48 -10.63
N THR A 372 -0.23 15.43 -10.89
CA THR A 372 -0.16 14.79 -12.21
C THR A 372 -1.38 13.97 -12.57
N SER A 373 -2.13 13.46 -11.58
CA SER A 373 -3.41 12.80 -11.85
C SER A 373 -4.50 13.77 -12.34
N TYR A 374 -4.40 15.06 -11.98
CA TYR A 374 -5.32 16.12 -12.40
C TYR A 374 -4.84 16.90 -13.64
N LEU A 375 -3.62 16.63 -14.12
CA LEU A 375 -3.02 17.30 -15.28
C LEU A 375 -3.89 17.26 -16.55
N PRO A 376 -4.61 16.16 -16.88
CA PRO A 376 -5.52 16.12 -18.04
C PRO A 376 -6.69 17.10 -17.89
N GLU A 377 -7.30 17.18 -16.71
CA GLU A 377 -8.44 18.06 -16.41
C GLU A 377 -8.00 19.54 -16.39
N ILE A 378 -6.81 19.81 -15.84
CA ILE A 378 -6.17 21.14 -15.84
C ILE A 378 -5.84 21.58 -17.27
N LEU A 379 -5.33 20.69 -18.12
CA LEU A 379 -5.03 20.98 -19.53
C LEU A 379 -6.31 21.26 -20.34
N VAL A 380 -7.38 20.50 -20.10
CA VAL A 380 -8.69 20.73 -20.75
C VAL A 380 -9.30 22.07 -20.30
N ALA A 381 -9.26 22.38 -19.01
CA ALA A 381 -9.72 23.66 -18.48
C ALA A 381 -8.87 24.83 -19.03
N GLY A 382 -7.54 24.67 -19.08
CA GLY A 382 -6.61 25.64 -19.66
C GLY A 382 -6.86 25.91 -21.14
N ALA A 383 -7.10 24.85 -21.93
CA ALA A 383 -7.46 24.97 -23.35
C ALA A 383 -8.80 25.70 -23.54
N GLY A 384 -9.80 25.44 -22.68
CA GLY A 384 -11.09 26.13 -22.69
C GLY A 384 -10.95 27.63 -22.41
N VAL A 385 -10.13 28.01 -21.43
CA VAL A 385 -9.87 29.42 -21.08
C VAL A 385 -9.11 30.14 -22.19
N LEU A 386 -8.11 29.50 -22.80
CA LEU A 386 -7.37 30.06 -23.93
C LEU A 386 -8.28 30.24 -25.16
N GLY A 387 -9.16 29.27 -25.44
CA GLY A 387 -10.16 29.35 -26.51
C GLY A 387 -11.16 30.48 -26.29
N ALA A 388 -11.69 30.63 -25.08
CA ALA A 388 -12.61 31.72 -24.72
C ALA A 388 -11.92 33.10 -24.82
N THR A 389 -10.68 33.20 -24.35
CA THR A 389 -9.89 34.43 -24.43
C THR A 389 -9.59 34.83 -25.88
N TYR A 390 -9.25 33.85 -26.74
CA TYR A 390 -9.08 34.05 -28.17
C TYR A 390 -10.36 34.55 -28.85
N LEU A 391 -11.52 33.97 -28.51
CA LEU A 391 -12.82 34.40 -29.05
C LEU A 391 -13.21 35.82 -28.63
N VAL A 392 -12.90 36.21 -27.39
CA VAL A 392 -13.13 37.57 -26.88
C VAL A 392 -12.22 38.58 -27.59
N ILE A 393 -10.94 38.25 -27.80
CA ILE A 393 -10.00 39.09 -28.56
C ILE A 393 -10.44 39.21 -30.03
N ARG A 394 -10.85 38.11 -30.67
CA ARG A 394 -11.34 38.09 -32.05
C ARG A 394 -12.62 38.92 -32.22
N ARG A 395 -13.59 38.81 -31.29
CA ARG A 395 -14.82 39.62 -31.30
C ARG A 395 -14.53 41.11 -31.07
N ARG A 396 -13.52 41.46 -30.27
CA ARG A 396 -13.09 42.86 -30.10
C ARG A 396 -12.42 43.42 -31.35
N ARG A 397 -11.56 42.65 -32.05
CA ARG A 397 -10.99 43.08 -33.36
C ARG A 397 -12.08 43.32 -34.40
N LEU A 398 -13.04 42.40 -34.54
CA LEU A 398 -14.14 42.54 -35.50
C LEU A 398 -15.04 43.78 -35.25
N ARG A 399 -15.18 44.24 -34.00
CA ARG A 399 -15.91 45.49 -33.69
C ARG A 399 -15.12 46.76 -34.01
N VAL A 400 -13.78 46.69 -33.95
CA VAL A 400 -12.91 47.81 -34.30
C VAL A 400 -12.89 48.00 -35.83
N ASP A 401 -12.93 46.92 -36.60
CA ASP A 401 -12.96 46.99 -38.07
C ASP A 401 -14.31 47.49 -38.63
N SER A 402 -15.42 47.36 -37.87
CA SER A 402 -16.73 47.91 -38.26
C SER A 402 -16.93 49.40 -37.96
N ALA A 403 -16.01 50.03 -37.24
CA ALA A 403 -16.03 51.46 -36.92
C ALA A 403 -14.88 52.15 -37.67
N GLY A 404 -15.16 52.61 -38.90
CA GLY A 404 -14.15 53.21 -39.77
C GLY A 404 -13.39 54.37 -39.11
N GLY A 405 -12.07 54.23 -39.01
CA GLY A 405 -11.16 55.30 -38.58
C GLY A 405 -9.74 54.79 -38.34
N LYS A 406 -8.75 55.37 -39.03
CA LYS A 406 -7.33 54.97 -39.00
C LYS A 406 -6.64 55.29 -37.65
N GLY A 407 -6.03 54.26 -37.04
CA GLY A 407 -4.85 54.32 -36.13
C GLY A 407 -5.09 54.10 -34.62
N PRO A 408 -4.06 53.78 -33.79
CA PRO A 408 -2.90 52.89 -33.98
C PRO A 408 -3.15 51.49 -33.37
N VAL A 409 -2.26 50.53 -33.66
CA VAL A 409 -2.33 49.15 -33.14
C VAL A 409 -2.19 49.15 -31.61
N VAL A 410 -3.29 48.92 -30.89
CA VAL A 410 -3.28 48.72 -29.45
C VAL A 410 -2.71 47.32 -29.17
N ALA A 411 -1.53 47.27 -28.56
CA ALA A 411 -0.98 46.04 -27.98
C ALA A 411 -2.00 45.48 -26.98
N THR A 412 -2.55 44.30 -27.27
CA THR A 412 -3.49 43.62 -26.38
C THR A 412 -2.71 43.09 -25.17
N SER A 413 -2.58 43.90 -24.12
CA SER A 413 -2.30 43.34 -22.80
C SER A 413 -3.53 42.54 -22.38
N VAL A 414 -3.35 41.23 -22.18
CA VAL A 414 -4.35 40.44 -21.46
C VAL A 414 -4.42 41.09 -20.08
N SER A 415 -5.53 41.75 -19.76
CA SER A 415 -5.63 42.44 -18.48
C SER A 415 -5.46 41.40 -17.38
N LEU A 416 -4.64 41.70 -16.37
CA LEU A 416 -4.46 40.85 -15.19
C LEU A 416 -5.81 40.44 -14.58
N ALA A 417 -6.83 41.30 -14.71
CA ALA A 417 -8.21 41.03 -14.31
C ALA A 417 -8.83 39.85 -15.07
N THR A 418 -8.54 39.65 -16.35
CA THR A 418 -9.06 38.52 -17.15
C THR A 418 -8.48 37.18 -16.69
N ILE A 419 -7.18 37.17 -16.35
CA ILE A 419 -6.49 35.98 -15.81
C ILE A 419 -7.00 35.66 -14.40
N VAL A 420 -7.20 36.69 -13.58
CA VAL A 420 -7.74 36.55 -12.22
C VAL A 420 -9.20 36.07 -12.25
N ILE A 421 -10.04 36.58 -13.16
CA ILE A 421 -11.42 36.12 -13.34
C ILE A 421 -11.46 34.66 -13.79
N ALA A 422 -10.55 34.24 -14.69
CA ALA A 422 -10.44 32.85 -15.12
C ALA A 422 -9.99 31.93 -13.97
N ALA A 423 -9.01 32.34 -13.16
CA ALA A 423 -8.56 31.60 -11.99
C ALA A 423 -9.68 31.46 -10.94
N LEU A 424 -10.46 32.52 -10.71
CA LEU A 424 -11.61 32.52 -9.79
C LEU A 424 -12.76 31.63 -10.29
N LEU A 425 -13.00 31.57 -11.60
CA LEU A 425 -13.98 30.66 -12.21
C LEU A 425 -13.57 29.19 -12.06
N VAL A 426 -12.28 28.87 -12.23
CA VAL A 426 -11.74 27.53 -11.99
C VAL A 426 -11.88 27.16 -10.51
N LEU A 427 -11.54 28.06 -9.58
CA LEU A 427 -11.77 27.83 -8.15
C LEU A 427 -13.26 27.59 -7.84
N SER A 428 -14.16 28.37 -8.44
CA SER A 428 -15.61 28.23 -8.24
C SER A 428 -16.16 26.90 -8.76
N LEU A 429 -15.67 26.40 -9.89
CA LEU A 429 -16.12 25.14 -10.49
C LEU A 429 -15.63 23.94 -9.67
N VAL A 430 -14.36 23.97 -9.24
CA VAL A 430 -13.76 22.95 -8.37
C VAL A 430 -14.46 22.93 -7.00
N SER A 431 -14.85 24.10 -6.48
CA SER A 431 -15.65 24.20 -5.24
C SER A 431 -17.02 23.51 -5.36
N ALA A 432 -17.66 23.60 -6.53
CA ALA A 432 -18.98 23.02 -6.78
C ALA A 432 -18.94 21.49 -6.95
N GLU A 433 -17.89 20.95 -7.57
CA GLU A 433 -17.66 19.49 -7.65
C GLU A 433 -17.35 18.86 -6.28
N ILE A 434 -16.78 19.62 -5.34
CA ILE A 434 -16.57 19.17 -3.95
C ILE A 434 -17.86 19.25 -3.12
N ALA A 435 -18.73 20.23 -3.39
CA ALA A 435 -19.99 20.42 -2.65
C ALA A 435 -21.08 19.40 -3.03
N THR A 436 -21.09 18.91 -4.26
CA THR A 436 -22.11 17.97 -4.78
C THR A 436 -22.14 16.59 -4.09
N PRO A 437 -21.03 15.97 -3.66
CA PRO A 437 -21.08 14.77 -2.81
C PRO A 437 -21.48 15.05 -1.35
N LEU A 438 -21.27 16.27 -0.84
CA LEU A 438 -21.67 16.67 0.52
C LEU A 438 -23.18 16.99 0.64
N ALA A 439 -23.80 17.49 -0.43
CA ALA A 439 -25.25 17.73 -0.50
C ALA A 439 -26.10 16.45 -0.44
N LYS A 440 -25.49 15.27 -0.58
CA LYS A 440 -26.16 13.96 -0.46
C LYS A 440 -26.16 13.37 0.96
N CYS A 441 -25.45 13.95 1.95
CA CYS A 441 -25.63 13.59 3.37
C CYS A 441 -26.84 14.40 3.92
N VAL A 442 -28.08 13.93 3.70
CA VAL A 442 -29.28 14.50 4.35
C VAL A 442 -29.41 13.93 5.76
N GLY A 443 -29.28 14.77 6.79
CA GLY A 443 -29.49 14.34 8.18
C GLY A 443 -29.13 15.31 9.32
N ILE A 444 -28.88 16.60 9.07
CA ILE A 444 -28.70 17.57 10.16
C ILE A 444 -30.07 18.24 10.42
N PRO A 445 -30.68 18.06 11.62
CA PRO A 445 -31.95 18.72 11.93
C PRO A 445 -31.76 20.24 12.10
N PRO A 446 -32.77 21.07 11.79
CA PRO A 446 -32.70 22.51 12.00
C PRO A 446 -32.58 22.86 13.49
N PRO A 447 -32.03 24.03 13.83
CA PRO A 447 -31.69 24.39 15.20
C PRO A 447 -32.95 24.53 16.07
N ASN A 448 -33.05 23.69 17.11
CA ASN A 448 -33.99 23.90 18.19
C ASN A 448 -33.50 25.06 19.07
N ASN A 449 -34.24 26.16 19.05
CA ASN A 449 -34.12 27.19 20.07
C ASN A 449 -34.65 26.65 21.40
N GLY A 450 -33.75 26.27 22.31
CA GLY A 450 -34.09 26.07 23.72
C GLY A 450 -33.18 25.13 24.48
N GLY A 451 -32.46 25.67 25.47
CA GLY A 451 -32.13 24.93 26.70
C GLY A 451 -30.78 24.23 26.78
N SER A 452 -29.79 24.96 27.30
CA SER A 452 -28.67 24.53 28.17
C SER A 452 -27.78 23.33 27.77
N GLY A 453 -26.51 23.65 27.49
CA GLY A 453 -25.36 22.90 28.01
C GLY A 453 -24.72 21.86 27.08
N GLY A 454 -24.03 22.30 26.03
CA GLY A 454 -23.09 21.47 25.28
C GLY A 454 -22.29 22.31 24.28
N SER A 455 -20.96 22.29 24.38
CA SER A 455 -20.07 23.06 23.51
C SER A 455 -20.17 22.57 22.06
N THR A 456 -20.82 23.35 21.20
CA THR A 456 -20.82 23.15 19.75
C THR A 456 -19.48 23.63 19.18
N GLY A 457 -18.78 22.75 18.45
CA GLY A 457 -17.59 23.14 17.67
C GLY A 457 -17.94 24.16 16.57
N PRO A 458 -16.93 24.86 16.01
CA PRO A 458 -17.19 25.94 15.06
C PRO A 458 -17.89 25.40 13.80
N ASP A 459 -18.88 26.13 13.30
CA ASP A 459 -19.49 25.89 11.99
C ASP A 459 -18.43 26.18 10.92
N TYR A 460 -17.69 25.14 10.53
CA TYR A 460 -16.63 25.22 9.54
C TYR A 460 -17.14 25.72 8.18
N PHE A 461 -18.44 25.60 7.90
CA PHE A 461 -19.05 26.13 6.70
C PHE A 461 -19.16 27.66 6.76
N THR A 462 -19.62 28.22 7.89
CA THR A 462 -19.64 29.68 8.12
C THR A 462 -18.23 30.25 8.21
N LEU A 463 -17.30 29.57 8.90
CA LEU A 463 -15.92 30.01 9.04
C LEU A 463 -15.17 30.03 7.69
N ALA A 464 -15.40 29.04 6.82
CA ALA A 464 -14.83 29.01 5.47
C ALA A 464 -15.41 30.12 4.57
N LEU A 465 -16.72 30.39 4.69
CA LEU A 465 -17.37 31.52 4.03
C LEU A 465 -16.81 32.87 4.52
N GLU A 466 -16.60 33.04 5.83
CA GLU A 466 -16.06 34.27 6.40
C GLU A 466 -14.59 34.52 6.01
N ILE A 467 -13.74 33.49 6.04
CA ILE A 467 -12.33 33.60 5.63
C ILE A 467 -12.22 33.88 4.12
N GLY A 468 -13.04 33.22 3.30
CA GLY A 468 -13.12 33.50 1.86
C GLY A 468 -13.61 34.93 1.57
N SER A 469 -14.55 35.44 2.37
CA SER A 469 -15.06 36.82 2.27
C SER A 469 -14.01 37.85 2.68
N LEU A 470 -13.26 37.60 3.76
CA LEU A 470 -12.17 38.47 4.23
C LEU A 470 -11.03 38.55 3.20
N GLY A 471 -10.66 37.42 2.58
CA GLY A 471 -9.70 37.39 1.48
C GLY A 471 -10.18 38.18 0.24
N PHE A 472 -11.47 38.08 -0.08
CA PHE A 472 -12.12 38.84 -1.16
C PHE A 472 -12.07 40.36 -0.92
N PHE A 473 -12.43 40.83 0.29
CA PHE A 473 -12.41 42.25 0.61
C PHE A 473 -11.00 42.83 0.76
N ALA A 474 -10.05 42.07 1.29
CA ALA A 474 -8.64 42.49 1.39
C ALA A 474 -8.01 42.67 -0.01
N LEU A 475 -8.34 41.78 -0.95
CA LEU A 475 -7.84 41.86 -2.33
C LEU A 475 -8.48 43.03 -3.10
N ILE A 476 -9.78 43.29 -2.94
CA ILE A 476 -10.44 44.46 -3.51
C ILE A 476 -9.86 45.76 -2.93
N ALA A 477 -9.65 45.83 -1.61
CA ALA A 477 -9.05 47.00 -0.96
C ALA A 477 -7.62 47.27 -1.47
N TYR A 478 -6.81 46.22 -1.66
CA TYR A 478 -5.46 46.33 -2.22
C TYR A 478 -5.47 46.81 -3.69
N LEU A 479 -6.37 46.27 -4.51
CA LEU A 479 -6.50 46.68 -5.92
C LEU A 479 -6.99 48.12 -6.06
N LEU A 480 -7.95 48.55 -5.23
CA LEU A 480 -8.42 49.94 -5.19
C LEU A 480 -7.36 50.91 -4.65
N TRP A 481 -6.56 50.49 -3.67
CA TRP A 481 -5.43 51.27 -3.15
C TRP A 481 -4.32 51.44 -4.22
N ARG A 482 -3.99 50.36 -4.93
CA ARG A 482 -3.01 50.36 -6.02
C ARG A 482 -3.42 51.29 -7.17
N ASP A 483 -4.70 51.28 -7.56
CA ASP A 483 -5.19 52.15 -8.65
C ASP A 483 -5.29 53.62 -8.22
N ARG A 484 -5.55 53.93 -6.94
CA ARG A 484 -5.41 55.30 -6.39
C ARG A 484 -3.98 55.83 -6.43
N GLY A 485 -2.98 54.95 -6.28
CA GLY A 485 -1.56 55.32 -6.41
C GLY A 485 -1.18 55.75 -7.83
N ARG A 486 -1.79 55.14 -8.86
CA ARG A 486 -1.57 55.50 -10.27
C ARG A 486 -2.24 56.82 -10.67
N LEU A 487 -3.40 57.14 -10.11
CA LEU A 487 -4.13 58.38 -10.45
C LEU A 487 -3.52 59.64 -9.83
N LYS A 488 -2.85 59.54 -8.66
CA LYS A 488 -2.13 60.69 -8.05
C LYS A 488 -0.85 61.09 -8.79
N GLY A 489 -0.29 60.21 -9.62
CA GLY A 489 0.89 60.51 -10.46
C GLY A 489 0.58 61.31 -11.73
N MET A 490 -0.71 61.48 -12.08
CA MET A 490 -1.13 62.12 -13.34
C MET A 490 -1.75 63.52 -13.17
N ALA A 491 -1.75 64.10 -11.96
CA ALA A 491 -2.38 65.40 -11.68
C ALA A 491 -1.45 66.38 -10.93
N LYS A 492 -0.43 66.91 -11.63
CA LYS A 492 0.26 68.20 -11.44
C LYS A 492 0.97 68.52 -12.78
N ASP A 493 0.88 69.64 -13.48
CA ASP A 493 0.13 70.91 -13.42
C ASP A 493 0.36 71.59 -14.81
N PRO A 494 -0.63 72.18 -15.52
CA PRO A 494 -0.42 72.81 -16.83
C PRO A 494 -0.26 74.35 -16.77
N LYS A 495 0.72 74.86 -17.54
CA LYS A 495 0.88 76.20 -18.18
C LYS A 495 1.99 77.15 -17.69
N GLN A 496 2.85 77.49 -18.68
CA GLN A 496 3.35 78.82 -19.10
C GLN A 496 4.21 79.64 -18.10
N THR A 497 5.28 80.35 -18.45
CA THR A 497 5.81 80.94 -19.70
C THR A 497 7.15 81.62 -19.35
N LYS A 498 8.12 81.70 -20.28
CA LYS A 498 8.73 82.94 -20.82
C LYS A 498 10.17 82.74 -21.31
N ASP A 499 10.36 83.22 -22.54
CA ASP A 499 11.57 83.75 -23.16
C ASP A 499 12.70 84.17 -22.21
N LYS A 500 13.94 83.84 -22.62
CA LYS A 500 14.91 84.88 -23.00
C LYS A 500 15.99 84.33 -23.94
N SER A 501 16.28 85.19 -24.91
CA SER A 501 17.21 85.08 -26.02
C SER A 501 18.68 85.18 -25.60
N HIS A 502 19.51 84.84 -26.60
CA HIS A 502 20.86 85.33 -26.92
C HIS A 502 22.10 84.49 -26.57
N HIS A 503 22.64 83.94 -27.67
CA HIS A 503 23.96 84.17 -28.26
C HIS A 503 25.24 83.63 -27.61
N ASP A 504 25.94 82.92 -28.51
CA ASP A 504 27.38 82.88 -28.76
C ASP A 504 28.28 82.03 -27.87
N GLY A 505 28.79 80.96 -28.47
CA GLY A 505 30.08 81.12 -29.16
C GLY A 505 31.22 80.20 -28.69
N SER A 506 31.69 79.40 -29.65
CA SER A 506 33.04 78.80 -29.78
C SER A 506 33.43 77.70 -28.77
N THR A 507 34.04 76.58 -29.13
CA THR A 507 34.80 76.15 -30.34
C THR A 507 34.55 74.68 -30.60
#